data_AF-A0A342K6E3-F1
#
_entry.id   AF-A0A342K6E3-F1
#
_cell.length_a   1.000
_cell.length_b   1.000
_cell.length_c   1.000
_cell.angle_alpha   90.00
_cell.angle_beta   90.00
_cell.angle_gamma   90.00
#
_symmetry.space_group_name_H-M   'P 1'
#
loop_
_entity.id
_entity.type
_entity.pdbx_description
1 polymer ?
#
loop_
_entity_poly.entity_id
_entity_poly.type
_entity_poly.pdbx_seq_one_letter_code
_entity_poly.pdbx_strand_id
1 'polypeptide(L)'
;MVNILSLLIIFSGLWCIILSGCSFLVTRLLPSSQSWASPYECGFVPSSVSFDSFSFSYFSLLVFFVVFDLEISLLLNMPEQSAIWGGFISYFVFLVVLAVGFLVEAVTGYVRWGY
;
A
#
# COMPACT_ATOMS: atom_id res chain seq x y z
N MET A 1 20.26 17.75 17.16
CA MET A 1 19.36 16.58 17.00
C MET A 1 19.32 16.06 15.56
N VAL A 2 19.20 16.92 14.55
CA VAL A 2 19.23 16.53 13.11
C VAL A 2 20.48 15.71 12.73
N ASN A 3 21.66 16.08 13.24
CA ASN A 3 22.91 15.34 12.95
C ASN A 3 22.98 13.93 13.61
N ILE A 4 22.29 13.72 14.73
CA ILE A 4 22.25 12.39 15.38
C ILE A 4 21.27 11.49 14.62
N LEU A 5 20.13 12.05 14.21
CA LEU A 5 19.16 11.37 13.37
C LEU A 5 19.75 10.97 12.01
N SER A 6 20.49 11.85 11.35
CA SER A 6 21.14 11.52 10.08
C SER A 6 22.19 10.43 10.23
N LEU A 7 23.00 10.45 11.30
CA LEU A 7 23.95 9.39 11.60
C LEU A 7 23.25 8.04 11.83
N LEU A 8 22.15 8.01 12.59
CA LEU A 8 21.41 6.77 12.85
C LEU A 8 20.84 6.15 11.56
N ILE A 9 20.32 6.98 10.65
CA ILE A 9 19.81 6.51 9.35
C ILE A 9 20.94 5.94 8.48
N ILE A 10 22.11 6.59 8.48
CA ILE A 10 23.27 6.10 7.72
C ILE A 10 23.75 4.76 8.29
N PHE A 11 23.87 4.63 9.62
CA PHE A 11 24.30 3.39 10.26
C PHE A 11 23.31 2.24 10.03
N SER A 12 22.00 2.48 10.12
CA SER A 12 20.99 1.45 9.87
C SER A 12 20.98 1.01 8.39
N GLY A 13 21.13 1.95 7.46
CA GLY A 13 21.24 1.66 6.03
C GLY A 13 22.47 0.80 5.71
N LEU A 14 23.64 1.19 6.22
CA LEU A 14 24.87 0.41 6.06
C LEU A 14 24.75 -1.00 6.64
N TRP A 15 24.11 -1.14 7.81
CA TRP A 15 23.88 -2.42 8.45
C TRP A 15 23.03 -3.36 7.59
N CYS A 16 21.93 -2.86 7.01
CA CYS A 16 21.09 -3.62 6.08
C CYS A 16 21.85 -4.08 4.83
N ILE A 17 22.70 -3.22 4.27
CA ILE A 17 23.52 -3.56 3.09
C ILE A 17 24.54 -4.65 3.43
N ILE A 18 25.23 -4.53 4.56
CA ILE A 18 26.22 -5.52 5.00
C ILE A 18 25.55 -6.89 5.23
N LEU A 19 24.42 -6.93 5.95
CA LEU A 19 23.72 -8.19 6.23
C LEU A 19 23.19 -8.86 4.96
N SER A 20 22.58 -8.09 4.06
CA SER A 20 22.09 -8.62 2.77
C SER A 20 23.23 -9.07 1.85
N GLY A 21 24.36 -8.38 1.84
CA GLY A 21 25.56 -8.80 1.12
C GLY A 21 26.15 -10.10 1.67
N CYS A 22 26.26 -10.22 3.00
CA CYS A 22 26.74 -11.43 3.65
C CYS A 22 25.84 -12.64 3.36
N SER A 23 24.51 -12.49 3.47
CA SER A 23 23.59 -13.60 3.18
C SER A 23 23.69 -14.06 1.73
N PHE A 24 23.80 -13.13 0.78
CA PHE A 24 23.96 -13.45 -0.64
C PHE A 24 25.25 -14.23 -0.94
N LEU A 25 26.38 -13.82 -0.34
CA LEU A 25 27.66 -14.53 -0.51
C LEU A 25 27.60 -15.94 0.08
N VAL A 26 27.01 -16.10 1.27
CA VAL A 26 26.84 -17.40 1.93
C VAL A 26 25.98 -18.34 1.08
N THR A 27 24.85 -17.87 0.55
CA THR A 27 23.97 -18.68 -0.31
C THR A 27 24.65 -19.18 -1.57
N ARG A 28 25.62 -18.44 -2.15
CA ARG A 28 26.39 -18.90 -3.31
C ARG A 28 27.42 -19.98 -2.99
N LEU A 29 27.91 -20.03 -1.74
CA LEU A 29 28.90 -21.00 -1.31
C LEU A 29 28.28 -22.34 -0.89
N LEU A 30 26.99 -22.33 -0.53
CA LEU A 30 26.23 -23.53 -0.17
C LEU A 30 25.60 -24.16 -1.42
N PRO A 31 25.64 -25.49 -1.58
CA PRO A 31 24.90 -26.16 -2.63
C PRO A 31 23.40 -25.96 -2.40
N SER A 32 22.72 -25.27 -3.30
CA SER A 32 21.26 -25.15 -3.27
C SER A 32 20.60 -26.37 -3.90
N SER A 33 19.60 -26.95 -3.24
CA SER A 33 18.78 -28.00 -3.85
C SER A 33 17.66 -27.36 -4.68
N GLN A 34 17.40 -27.90 -5.88
CA GLN A 34 16.37 -27.38 -6.77
C GLN A 34 14.97 -27.37 -6.12
N SER A 35 14.70 -28.29 -5.20
CA SER A 35 13.45 -28.38 -4.44
C SER A 35 13.23 -27.21 -3.47
N TRP A 36 14.30 -26.54 -3.04
CA TRP A 36 14.20 -25.35 -2.17
C TRP A 36 14.09 -24.06 -2.99
N ALA A 37 14.41 -24.13 -4.29
CA ALA A 37 14.32 -23.03 -5.23
C ALA A 37 13.01 -23.04 -6.05
N SER A 38 12.21 -24.11 -5.98
CA SER A 38 10.89 -24.20 -6.61
C SER A 38 9.80 -23.50 -5.80
N PRO A 39 8.74 -22.97 -6.44
CA PRO A 39 7.59 -22.42 -5.73
C PRO A 39 6.96 -23.48 -4.81
N TYR A 40 6.47 -23.03 -3.66
CA TYR A 40 5.86 -23.92 -2.68
C TYR A 40 4.43 -24.28 -3.11
N GLU A 41 4.25 -25.49 -3.64
CA GLU A 41 2.94 -26.11 -3.88
C GLU A 41 2.80 -27.38 -3.05
N CYS A 42 3.01 -27.29 -1.74
CA CYS A 42 2.91 -28.44 -0.82
C CYS A 42 3.76 -29.67 -1.23
N GLY A 43 4.88 -29.45 -1.93
CA GLY A 43 5.78 -30.52 -2.41
C GLY A 43 5.45 -31.08 -3.80
N PHE A 44 4.43 -30.55 -4.47
CA PHE A 44 4.13 -30.87 -5.86
C PHE A 44 4.93 -30.02 -6.85
N VAL A 45 5.11 -30.53 -8.07
CA VAL A 45 5.72 -29.77 -9.16
C VAL A 45 4.70 -28.77 -9.67
N PRO A 46 5.04 -27.48 -9.79
CA PRO A 46 4.11 -26.46 -10.27
C PRO A 46 3.58 -26.85 -11.65
N SER A 47 2.26 -26.97 -11.74
CA SER A 47 1.57 -27.41 -12.96
C SER A 47 1.52 -26.32 -14.04
N SER A 48 1.62 -25.06 -13.64
CA SER A 48 1.64 -23.89 -14.52
C SER A 48 2.29 -22.70 -13.83
N VAL A 49 2.71 -21.70 -14.60
CA VAL A 49 3.02 -20.37 -14.07
C VAL A 49 1.77 -19.84 -13.35
N SER A 50 1.91 -19.51 -12.07
CA SER A 50 0.87 -18.93 -11.22
C SER A 50 0.57 -17.50 -11.66
N PHE A 51 -0.07 -17.35 -12.81
CA PHE A 51 -0.76 -16.11 -13.15
C PHE A 51 -2.08 -16.15 -12.38
N ASP A 52 -2.04 -15.73 -11.12
CA ASP A 52 -3.26 -15.40 -10.42
C ASP A 52 -3.89 -14.21 -11.15
N SER A 53 -4.99 -14.49 -11.85
CA SER A 53 -5.88 -13.44 -12.31
C SER A 53 -6.49 -12.81 -11.06
N PHE A 54 -5.90 -11.70 -10.61
CA PHE A 54 -6.42 -10.93 -9.50
C PHE A 54 -7.89 -10.60 -9.75
N SER A 55 -8.70 -10.75 -8.71
CA SER A 55 -10.12 -10.44 -8.81
C SER A 55 -10.31 -8.95 -9.13
N PHE A 56 -11.34 -8.65 -9.91
CA PHE A 56 -11.72 -7.27 -10.25
C PHE A 56 -11.95 -6.40 -8.98
N SER A 57 -12.29 -7.01 -7.85
CA SER A 57 -12.48 -6.36 -6.56
C SER A 57 -11.21 -5.68 -6.03
N TYR A 58 -10.02 -6.20 -6.32
CA TYR A 58 -8.78 -5.52 -5.93
C TYR A 58 -8.51 -4.26 -6.75
N PHE A 59 -8.87 -4.31 -8.04
CA PHE A 59 -8.74 -3.16 -8.92
C PHE A 59 -9.68 -2.03 -8.52
N SER A 60 -10.96 -2.33 -8.22
CA SER A 60 -11.91 -1.32 -7.75
C SER A 60 -11.44 -0.67 -6.45
N LEU A 61 -10.95 -1.46 -5.48
CA LEU A 61 -10.41 -0.94 -4.23
C LEU A 61 -9.24 0.01 -4.45
N LEU A 62 -8.32 -0.31 -5.36
CA LEU A 62 -7.17 0.56 -5.67
C LEU A 62 -7.62 1.91 -6.24
N VAL A 63 -8.59 1.92 -7.16
CA VAL A 63 -9.13 3.17 -7.71
C VAL A 63 -9.80 4.01 -6.61
N PHE A 64 -10.59 3.38 -5.74
CA PHE A 64 -11.23 4.10 -4.62
C PHE A 64 -10.23 4.66 -3.63
N PHE A 65 -9.19 3.91 -3.33
CA PHE A 65 -8.11 4.39 -2.46
C PHE A 65 -7.49 5.67 -3.03
N VAL A 66 -7.19 5.72 -4.33
CA VAL A 66 -6.60 6.91 -4.97
C VAL A 66 -7.54 8.12 -4.92
N VAL A 67 -8.83 7.92 -5.20
CA VAL A 67 -9.83 9.01 -5.16
C VAL A 67 -9.99 9.52 -3.73
N PHE A 68 -10.15 8.63 -2.75
CA PHE A 68 -10.34 9.01 -1.36
C PHE A 68 -9.10 9.68 -0.73
N ASP A 69 -7.89 9.27 -1.14
CA ASP A 69 -6.64 9.90 -0.70
C ASP A 69 -6.51 11.34 -1.24
N LEU A 70 -6.94 11.60 -2.47
CA LEU A 70 -7.03 12.95 -3.02
C LEU A 70 -8.01 13.80 -2.20
N GLU A 71 -9.18 13.27 -1.89
CA GLU A 71 -10.22 13.98 -1.13
C GLU A 71 -9.76 14.32 0.30
N ILE A 72 -9.06 13.41 0.98
CA ILE A 72 -8.43 13.68 2.29
C ILE A 72 -7.35 14.76 2.16
N SER A 73 -6.53 14.70 1.10
CA SER A 73 -5.50 15.71 0.85
C SER A 73 -6.09 17.12 0.70
N LEU A 74 -7.30 17.24 0.14
CA LEU A 74 -8.03 18.50 0.07
C LEU A 74 -8.56 18.94 1.45
N LEU A 75 -9.08 18.01 2.25
CA LEU A 75 -9.54 18.30 3.62
C LEU A 75 -8.41 18.76 4.54
N LEU A 76 -7.19 18.26 4.35
CA LEU A 76 -6.03 18.61 5.18
C LEU A 76 -5.64 20.10 5.07
N ASN A 77 -6.04 20.78 3.98
CA ASN A 77 -5.82 22.21 3.79
C ASN A 77 -6.88 23.10 4.47
N MET A 78 -7.92 22.52 5.09
CA MET A 78 -8.98 23.25 5.78
C MET A 78 -8.51 24.25 6.86
N PRO A 79 -7.58 23.91 7.79
CA PRO A 79 -7.19 24.83 8.86
C PRO A 79 -6.48 26.10 8.37
N GLU A 80 -5.79 26.03 7.23
CA GLU A 80 -5.12 27.19 6.63
C GLU A 80 -6.11 28.18 6.01
N GLN A 81 -7.32 27.71 5.65
CA GLN A 81 -8.34 28.51 4.96
C GLN A 81 -9.50 28.94 5.87
N SER A 82 -9.55 28.46 7.11
CA SER A 82 -10.74 28.56 7.99
C SER A 82 -11.00 29.93 8.63
N ALA A 83 -10.36 31.02 8.16
CA ALA A 83 -10.56 32.36 8.72
C ALA A 83 -11.95 32.97 8.40
N ILE A 84 -12.75 32.34 7.52
CA ILE A 84 -13.98 32.95 6.99
C ILE A 84 -15.13 31.94 7.05
N TRP A 85 -16.31 32.38 7.52
CA TRP A 85 -17.54 31.59 7.59
C TRP A 85 -17.94 30.92 6.26
N GLY A 86 -17.56 31.50 5.12
CA GLY A 86 -17.83 30.92 3.79
C GLY A 86 -17.06 29.63 3.52
N GLY A 87 -15.82 29.49 4.01
CA GLY A 87 -15.00 28.30 3.80
C GLY A 87 -15.54 27.08 4.53
N PHE A 88 -16.06 27.27 5.75
CA PHE A 88 -16.63 26.19 6.54
C PHE A 88 -17.83 25.52 5.83
N ILE A 89 -18.71 26.32 5.23
CA ILE A 89 -19.88 25.80 4.51
C ILE A 89 -19.46 25.00 3.28
N SER A 90 -18.46 25.44 2.51
CA SER A 90 -17.95 24.68 1.36
C SER A 90 -17.34 23.35 1.77
N TYR A 91 -16.57 23.30 2.88
CA TYR A 91 -16.02 22.03 3.39
C TYR A 91 -17.11 21.10 3.93
N PHE A 92 -18.16 21.64 4.54
CA PHE A 92 -19.30 20.84 4.99
C PHE A 92 -20.07 20.23 3.82
N VAL A 93 -20.35 21.01 2.78
CA VAL A 93 -20.98 20.49 1.54
C VAL A 93 -20.10 19.43 0.90
N PHE A 94 -18.78 19.66 0.84
CA PHE A 94 -17.82 18.68 0.33
C PHE A 94 -17.90 17.36 1.12
N LEU A 95 -17.88 17.39 2.45
CA LEU A 95 -18.04 16.18 3.29
C LEU A 95 -19.35 15.45 3.03
N VAL A 96 -20.46 16.17 2.81
CA VAL A 96 -21.75 15.52 2.49
C VAL A 96 -21.67 14.79 1.15
N VAL A 97 -21.07 15.41 0.14
CA VAL A 97 -20.86 14.77 -1.18
C VAL A 97 -20.01 13.51 -1.05
N LEU A 98 -18.92 13.57 -0.27
CA LEU A 98 -18.08 12.40 0.04
C LEU A 98 -18.86 11.27 0.70
N ALA A 99 -19.63 11.59 1.74
CA ALA A 99 -20.42 10.61 2.47
C ALA A 99 -21.47 9.93 1.57
N VAL A 100 -22.11 10.70 0.68
CA VAL A 100 -23.09 10.16 -0.28
C VAL A 100 -22.41 9.29 -1.33
N GLY A 101 -21.28 9.73 -1.90
CA GLY A 101 -20.52 8.95 -2.88
C GLY A 101 -20.10 7.58 -2.32
N PHE A 102 -19.53 7.58 -1.12
CA PHE A 102 -19.14 6.35 -0.43
C PHE A 102 -20.34 5.43 -0.14
N LEU A 103 -21.48 5.97 0.29
CA LEU A 103 -22.68 5.17 0.54
C LEU A 103 -23.22 4.50 -0.73
N VAL A 104 -23.27 5.23 -1.86
CA VAL A 104 -23.71 4.67 -3.15
C VAL A 104 -22.81 3.51 -3.56
N GLU A 105 -21.50 3.67 -3.38
CA GLU A 105 -20.50 2.66 -3.72
C GLU A 105 -20.57 1.41 -2.83
N ALA A 106 -20.78 1.61 -1.52
CA ALA A 106 -20.95 0.53 -0.56
C ALA A 106 -22.22 -0.29 -0.88
N VAL A 107 -23.32 0.37 -1.25
CA VAL A 107 -24.59 -0.29 -1.58
C VAL A 107 -24.54 -1.00 -2.94
N THR A 108 -23.89 -0.41 -3.95
CA THR A 108 -23.71 -1.03 -5.28
C THR A 108 -22.83 -2.27 -5.25
N GLY A 109 -22.05 -2.46 -4.18
CA GLY A 109 -21.34 -3.70 -3.93
C GLY A 109 -19.98 -3.79 -4.63
N TYR A 110 -19.43 -2.69 -5.13
CA TYR A 110 -18.05 -2.64 -5.64
C TYR A 110 -16.99 -2.94 -4.57
N VAL A 111 -17.38 -2.80 -3.29
CA VAL A 111 -16.57 -3.11 -2.11
C VAL A 111 -16.85 -4.52 -1.57
N ARG A 112 -17.87 -5.22 -2.08
CA ARG A 112 -18.16 -6.59 -1.61
C ARG A 112 -17.08 -7.54 -2.10
N TRP A 113 -16.45 -8.20 -1.15
CA TRP A 113 -15.65 -9.39 -1.41
C TRP A 113 -16.59 -10.57 -1.56
N GLY A 114 -16.81 -10.99 -2.80
CA GLY A 114 -17.34 -12.30 -3.12
C GLY A 114 -16.17 -13.24 -3.40
N TYR A 115 -16.20 -14.42 -2.77
CA TYR A 115 -15.41 -15.55 -3.24
C TYR A 115 -15.87 -15.94 -4.65
#